data_AF-A0A937IGB4-F1
#
_entry.id   AF-A0A937IGB4-F1
#
_cell.length_a   1.000
_cell.length_b   1.000
_cell.length_c   1.000
_cell.angle_alpha   90.00
_cell.angle_beta   90.00
_cell.angle_gamma   90.00
#
_symmetry.space_group_name_H-M   'P 1'
#
loop_
_entity.id
_entity.type
_entity.pdbx_description
1 polymer ?
#
loop_
_entity_poly.entity_id
_entity_poly.type
_entity_poly.pdbx_seq_one_letter_code
_entity_poly.pdbx_strand_id
1 'polypeptide(L)'
;MPKHRILDILRRKSQIKKIKTQSELKDNLSRIESTKKLETDLDFNIDETIEIGVEQVGYNLRVKSQLRQNMMAQKEIVENRLEFLSTQQIQLQKLVRNEQIKTKKISEKYNEFVEKFEIEKEIKQLDDILIQRKV
;
A
#
# COMPACT_ATOMS: atom_id res chain seq x y z
N MET A 1 0.20 30.33 20.77
CA MET A 1 -1.08 29.96 20.11
C MET A 1 -0.92 29.42 18.68
N PRO A 2 -0.23 30.08 17.71
CA PRO A 2 -0.22 29.62 16.30
C PRO A 2 0.56 28.31 16.06
N LYS A 3 1.65 28.09 16.80
CA LYS A 3 2.55 26.92 16.64
C LYS A 3 1.87 25.58 16.96
N HIS A 4 0.99 25.53 17.98
CA HIS A 4 0.19 24.34 18.34
C HIS A 4 -0.74 23.93 17.19
N ARG A 5 -1.44 24.90 16.59
CA ARG A 5 -2.41 24.68 15.51
C ARG A 5 -1.73 24.15 14.24
N ILE A 6 -0.52 24.63 13.94
CA ILE A 6 0.27 24.16 12.79
C ILE A 6 0.71 22.70 12.99
N LEU A 7 1.20 22.35 14.18
CA LEU A 7 1.61 20.98 14.50
C LEU A 7 0.43 20.00 14.50
N ASP A 8 -0.74 20.41 15.00
CA ASP A 8 -1.98 19.62 14.91
C ASP A 8 -2.38 19.35 13.45
N ILE A 9 -2.34 20.38 12.60
CA ILE A 9 -2.68 20.25 11.18
C ILE A 9 -1.69 19.29 10.49
N LEU A 10 -0.39 19.41 10.79
CA LEU A 10 0.64 18.52 10.25
C LEU A 10 0.40 17.07 10.69
N ARG A 11 0.06 16.85 11.97
CA ARG A 11 -0.27 15.53 12.52
C ARG A 11 -1.47 14.90 11.81
N ARG A 12 -2.57 15.64 11.66
CA ARG A 12 -3.78 15.17 10.96
C ARG A 12 -3.49 14.86 9.50
N LYS A 13 -2.79 15.75 8.79
CA LYS A 13 -2.40 15.51 7.38
C LYS A 13 -1.52 14.27 7.23
N SER A 14 -0.59 14.04 8.15
CA SER A 14 0.27 12.86 8.16
C SER A 14 -0.54 11.58 8.36
N GLN A 15 -1.51 11.57 9.29
CA GLN A 15 -2.38 10.42 9.53
C GLN A 15 -3.23 10.08 8.29
N ILE A 16 -3.81 11.10 7.64
CA ILE A 16 -4.60 10.90 6.41
C ILE A 16 -3.73 10.26 5.31
N LYS A 17 -2.51 10.78 5.10
CA LYS A 17 -1.57 10.22 4.11
C LYS A 17 -1.19 8.76 4.44
N LYS A 18 -0.93 8.46 5.71
CA LYS A 18 -0.66 7.08 6.16
C LYS A 18 -1.83 6.16 5.83
N ILE A 19 -3.06 6.54 6.19
CA ILE A 19 -4.26 5.73 5.92
C ILE A 19 -4.45 5.52 4.41
N LYS A 20 -4.32 6.58 3.61
CA LYS A 20 -4.47 6.49 2.15
C LYS A 20 -3.44 5.53 1.54
N THR A 21 -2.17 5.67 1.90
CA THR A 21 -1.09 4.80 1.39
C THR A 21 -1.28 3.35 1.82
N GLN A 22 -1.78 3.11 3.04
CA GLN A 22 -2.11 1.76 3.52
C GLN A 22 -3.30 1.15 2.76
N SER A 23 -4.31 1.95 2.42
CA SER A 23 -5.45 1.52 1.60
C SER A 23 -4.98 1.11 0.20
N GLU A 24 -4.17 1.95 -0.45
CA GLU A 24 -3.62 1.66 -1.78
C GLU A 24 -2.80 0.36 -1.79
N LEU A 25 -2.00 0.11 -0.75
CA LEU A 25 -1.27 -1.15 -0.61
C LEU A 25 -2.22 -2.36 -0.47
N LYS A 26 -3.30 -2.23 0.29
CA LYS A 26 -4.31 -3.29 0.47
C LYS A 26 -5.03 -3.58 -0.85
N ASP A 27 -5.41 -2.55 -1.59
CA ASP A 27 -6.08 -2.70 -2.89
C ASP A 27 -5.15 -3.38 -3.89
N ASN A 28 -3.85 -3.04 -3.89
CA ASN A 28 -2.87 -3.68 -4.75
C ASN A 28 -2.68 -5.16 -4.41
N LEU A 29 -2.67 -5.52 -3.11
CA LEU A 29 -2.62 -6.92 -2.67
C LEU A 29 -3.83 -7.72 -3.19
N SER A 30 -5.04 -7.17 -3.05
CA SER A 30 -6.26 -7.82 -3.55
C SER A 30 -6.25 -8.01 -5.07
N ARG A 31 -5.69 -7.05 -5.82
CA ARG A 31 -5.49 -7.17 -7.26
C ARG A 31 -4.50 -8.27 -7.62
N ILE A 32 -3.41 -8.41 -6.87
CA ILE A 32 -2.43 -9.48 -7.07
C ILE A 32 -3.10 -10.83 -6.84
N GLU A 33 -3.82 -11.02 -5.73
CA GLU A 33 -4.53 -12.27 -5.43
C GLU A 33 -5.51 -12.65 -6.54
N SER A 34 -6.31 -11.68 -7.00
CA SER A 34 -7.26 -11.89 -8.08
C SER A 34 -6.56 -12.25 -9.40
N THR A 35 -5.42 -11.62 -9.69
CA THR A 35 -4.65 -11.88 -10.93
C THR A 35 -3.95 -13.23 -10.87
N LYS A 36 -3.45 -13.65 -9.69
CA LYS A 36 -2.89 -15.01 -9.49
C LYS A 36 -3.95 -16.09 -9.68
N LYS A 37 -5.18 -15.83 -9.24
CA LYS A 37 -6.29 -16.75 -9.51
C LYS A 37 -6.53 -16.89 -11.02
N LEU A 38 -6.55 -15.77 -11.76
CA LEU A 38 -6.68 -15.81 -13.22
C LEU A 38 -5.53 -16.56 -13.91
N GLU A 39 -4.29 -16.41 -13.42
CA GLU A 39 -3.14 -17.18 -13.90
C GLU A 39 -3.35 -18.69 -13.69
N THR A 40 -3.79 -19.08 -12.48
CA THR A 40 -4.08 -20.50 -12.17
C THR A 40 -5.23 -21.06 -13.00
N ASP A 41 -6.29 -20.27 -13.20
CA ASP A 41 -7.43 -20.66 -14.03
C ASP A 41 -7.03 -20.81 -15.50
N LEU A 42 -6.13 -19.94 -16.01
CA LEU A 42 -5.59 -20.05 -17.37
C LEU A 42 -4.69 -21.28 -17.53
N ASP A 43 -3.85 -21.58 -16.54
CA ASP A 43 -3.02 -22.80 -16.54
C ASP A 43 -3.88 -24.05 -16.64
N PHE A 44 -4.89 -24.13 -15.78
CA PHE A 44 -5.85 -25.23 -15.79
C PHE A 44 -6.54 -25.36 -17.16
N ASN A 45 -7.03 -24.25 -17.72
CA ASN A 45 -7.72 -24.28 -19.02
C ASN A 45 -6.79 -24.65 -20.19
N ILE A 46 -5.52 -24.20 -20.17
CA ILE A 46 -4.52 -24.55 -21.19
C ILE A 46 -4.16 -26.04 -21.12
N ASP A 47 -4.09 -26.60 -19.92
CA ASP A 47 -3.81 -28.02 -19.68
C ASP A 47 -5.03 -28.90 -20.03
N GLU A 48 -6.25 -28.45 -19.72
CA GLU A 48 -7.50 -29.16 -20.05
C GLU A 48 -7.92 -29.03 -21.52
N THR A 49 -7.45 -28.02 -22.26
CA THR A 49 -7.59 -27.98 -23.72
C THR A 49 -6.63 -28.97 -24.36
N ILE A 50 -6.93 -30.25 -24.19
CA ILE A 50 -6.42 -31.34 -25.00
C ILE A 50 -6.98 -31.13 -26.41
N GLU A 51 -6.09 -30.86 -27.37
CA GLU A 51 -6.41 -31.04 -28.78
C GLU A 51 -6.80 -32.49 -28.99
N ILE A 52 -8.11 -32.76 -29.06
CA ILE A 52 -8.61 -34.00 -29.67
C ILE A 52 -8.22 -33.88 -31.15
N GLY A 53 -7.03 -34.37 -31.47
CA GLY A 53 -6.67 -34.70 -32.83
C GLY A 53 -7.68 -35.75 -33.29
N VAL A 54 -8.50 -35.41 -34.27
CA VAL A 54 -9.11 -36.44 -35.09
C VAL A 54 -7.92 -37.24 -35.63
N GLU A 55 -7.81 -38.52 -35.24
CA GLU A 55 -6.85 -39.46 -35.85
C GLU A 55 -7.19 -39.57 -37.34
N GLN A 56 -6.62 -38.70 -38.16
CA GLN A 56 -6.47 -38.96 -39.58
C GLN A 56 -5.21 -39.78 -39.75
N VAL A 57 -5.44 -41.06 -40.05
CA VAL A 57 -4.47 -42.03 -40.54
C VAL A 57 -3.45 -41.34 -41.45
N GLY A 58 -2.21 -41.16 -40.98
CA GLY A 58 -1.07 -40.89 -41.87
C GLY A 58 -0.02 -39.88 -41.41
N TYR A 59 -0.36 -38.80 -40.71
CA TYR A 59 0.65 -37.77 -40.39
C TYR A 59 0.38 -37.10 -39.04
N ASN A 60 1.28 -37.34 -38.07
CA ASN A 60 1.29 -36.72 -36.74
C ASN A 60 1.52 -35.19 -36.84
N LEU A 61 0.46 -34.44 -37.13
CA LEU A 61 0.43 -32.98 -36.99
C LEU A 61 -0.14 -32.65 -35.61
N ARG A 62 0.72 -32.15 -34.70
CA ARG A 62 0.28 -31.41 -33.51
C ARG A 62 -0.34 -30.09 -33.98
N VAL A 63 -1.64 -30.09 -34.29
CA VAL A 63 -2.38 -28.90 -34.71
C VAL A 63 -2.68 -28.05 -33.49
N LYS A 64 -1.72 -27.21 -33.07
CA LYS A 64 -1.91 -26.17 -32.05
C LYS A 64 -3.23 -25.42 -32.31
N SER A 65 -4.28 -25.68 -31.54
CA SER A 65 -5.57 -25.03 -31.68
C SER A 65 -5.38 -23.53 -31.49
N GLN A 66 -5.98 -22.72 -32.35
CA GLN A 66 -5.94 -21.25 -32.25
C GLN A 66 -6.39 -20.79 -30.85
N LEU A 67 -7.33 -21.52 -30.23
CA LEU A 67 -7.79 -21.29 -28.87
C LEU A 67 -6.65 -21.42 -27.85
N ARG A 68 -5.85 -22.49 -27.90
CA ARG A 68 -4.70 -22.68 -27.01
C ARG A 68 -3.62 -21.62 -27.20
N GLN A 69 -3.38 -21.18 -28.44
CA GLN A 69 -2.46 -20.07 -28.70
C GLN A 69 -2.98 -18.75 -28.10
N ASN A 70 -4.28 -18.46 -28.25
CA ASN A 70 -4.89 -17.28 -27.66
C ASN A 70 -4.84 -17.32 -26.12
N MET A 71 -5.06 -18.48 -25.50
CA MET A 71 -4.94 -18.63 -24.04
C MET A 71 -3.50 -18.46 -23.55
N MET A 72 -2.50 -18.99 -24.28
CA MET A 72 -1.09 -18.72 -23.96
C MET A 72 -0.74 -17.23 -24.06
N ALA A 73 -1.25 -16.52 -25.08
CA ALA A 73 -1.07 -15.07 -25.18
C ALA A 73 -1.75 -14.30 -24.04
N GLN A 74 -2.93 -14.74 -23.60
CA GLN A 74 -3.60 -14.17 -22.42
C GLN A 74 -2.80 -14.43 -21.14
N LYS A 75 -2.22 -15.62 -20.99
CA LYS A 75 -1.35 -15.97 -19.87
C LYS A 75 -0.15 -15.04 -19.77
N GLU A 76 0.52 -14.76 -20.89
CA GLU A 76 1.65 -13.79 -20.93
C GLU A 76 1.22 -12.39 -20.45
N ILE A 77 0.02 -11.92 -20.84
CA ILE A 77 -0.52 -10.63 -20.37
C ILE A 77 -0.77 -10.66 -18.85
N VAL A 78 -1.27 -11.77 -18.32
CA VAL A 78 -1.53 -11.96 -16.88
C VAL A 78 -0.23 -12.01 -16.08
N GLU A 79 0.78 -12.72 -16.57
CA GLU A 79 2.12 -12.78 -15.96
C GLU A 79 2.77 -11.38 -15.92
N ASN A 80 2.75 -10.66 -17.05
CA ASN A 80 3.23 -9.27 -17.11
C ASN A 80 2.48 -8.36 -16.13
N ARG A 81 1.16 -8.58 -15.97
CA ARG A 81 0.36 -7.83 -15.00
C ARG A 81 0.76 -8.15 -13.56
N LEU A 82 1.07 -9.41 -13.25
CA LEU A 82 1.55 -9.83 -11.93
C LEU A 82 2.91 -9.22 -11.59
N GLU A 83 3.84 -9.19 -12.55
CA GLU A 83 5.15 -8.57 -12.37
C GLU A 83 5.00 -7.07 -12.08
N PHE A 84 4.16 -6.38 -12.86
CA PHE A 84 3.88 -4.97 -12.64
C PHE A 84 3.27 -4.70 -11.27
N LEU A 85 2.23 -5.45 -10.88
CA LEU A 85 1.57 -5.28 -9.58
C LEU A 85 2.53 -5.61 -8.42
N SER A 86 3.41 -6.61 -8.57
CA SER A 86 4.42 -6.96 -7.57
C SER A 86 5.46 -5.85 -7.40
N THR A 87 5.90 -5.25 -8.50
CA THR A 87 6.79 -4.08 -8.47
C THR A 87 6.12 -2.89 -7.77
N GLN A 88 4.85 -2.62 -8.08
CA GLN A 88 4.06 -1.60 -7.38
C GLN A 88 3.90 -1.90 -5.89
N GLN A 89 3.72 -3.17 -5.51
CA GLN A 89 3.62 -3.57 -4.11
C GLN A 89 4.89 -3.23 -3.33
N ILE A 90 6.07 -3.52 -3.89
CA ILE A 90 7.36 -3.19 -3.24
C ILE A 90 7.50 -1.68 -3.04
N GLN A 91 7.12 -0.89 -4.05
CA GLN A 91 7.15 0.58 -3.95
C GLN A 91 6.19 1.10 -2.89
N LEU A 92 4.94 0.60 -2.86
CA LEU A 92 3.94 0.96 -1.87
C LEU A 92 4.37 0.57 -0.45
N GLN A 93 4.99 -0.59 -0.26
CA GLN A 93 5.54 -1.00 1.04
C GLN A 93 6.63 -0.04 1.53
N LYS A 94 7.52 0.42 0.65
CA LYS A 94 8.53 1.44 0.98
C LYS A 94 7.87 2.76 1.36
N LEU A 95 6.84 3.20 0.62
CA LEU A 95 6.09 4.41 0.94
C LEU A 95 5.38 4.32 2.28
N VAL A 96 4.70 3.21 2.58
CA VAL A 96 4.05 2.97 3.89
C VAL A 96 5.05 3.07 5.02
N ARG A 97 6.22 2.44 4.89
CA ARG A 97 7.29 2.51 5.91
C ARG A 97 7.75 3.96 6.11
N ASN A 98 7.95 4.70 5.03
CA ASN A 98 8.37 6.10 5.10
C ASN A 98 7.31 6.99 5.78
N GLU A 99 6.03 6.81 5.44
CA GLU A 99 4.94 7.57 6.07
C GLU A 99 4.75 7.19 7.55
N GLN A 100 5.00 5.94 7.94
CA GLN A 100 5.04 5.54 9.35
C GLN A 100 6.15 6.27 10.13
N ILE A 101 7.36 6.32 9.57
CA ILE A 101 8.50 7.04 10.18
C ILE A 101 8.19 8.53 10.30
N LYS A 102 7.68 9.18 9.24
CA LYS A 102 7.29 10.59 9.27
C LYS A 102 6.22 10.87 10.32
N THR A 103 5.19 10.03 10.37
CA THR A 103 4.10 10.16 11.34
C THR A 103 4.62 10.04 12.77
N LYS A 104 5.54 9.09 13.02
CA LYS A 104 6.18 8.93 14.33
C LYS A 104 6.93 10.20 14.74
N LYS A 105 7.80 10.72 13.87
CA LYS A 105 8.57 11.95 14.13
C LYS A 105 7.67 13.17 14.40
N ILE A 106 6.56 13.30 13.66
CA ILE A 106 5.61 14.39 13.88
C ILE A 106 4.92 14.24 15.24
N SER A 107 4.57 13.01 15.63
CA SER A 107 3.97 12.72 16.93
C SER A 107 4.93 13.00 18.09
N GLU A 108 6.20 12.61 17.96
CA GLU A 108 7.25 12.89 18.95
C GLU A 108 7.41 14.40 19.16
N LYS A 109 7.56 15.18 18.08
CA LYS A 109 7.63 16.65 18.15
C LYS A 109 6.38 17.31 18.72
N TYR A 110 5.22 16.72 18.48
CA TYR A 110 3.97 17.22 19.06
C TYR A 110 3.96 17.03 20.57
N ASN A 111 4.36 15.85 21.05
CA ASN A 111 4.42 15.55 22.48
C ASN A 111 5.45 16.45 23.19
N GLU A 112 6.66 16.60 22.64
CA GLU A 112 7.68 17.52 23.16
C GLU A 112 7.16 18.96 23.25
N PHE A 113 6.34 19.40 22.29
CA PHE A 113 5.73 20.71 22.32
C PHE A 113 4.68 20.85 23.42
N VAL A 114 3.84 19.83 23.60
CA VAL A 114 2.81 19.81 24.64
C VAL A 114 3.45 19.86 26.03
N GLU A 115 4.45 19.02 26.29
CA GLU A 115 5.18 19.01 27.57
C GLU A 115 5.80 20.38 27.89
N LYS A 116 6.50 20.99 26.92
CA LYS A 116 7.06 22.34 27.09
C LYS A 116 5.98 23.39 27.36
N PHE A 117 4.85 23.27 26.69
CA PHE A 117 3.73 24.20 26.87
C PHE A 117 3.10 24.07 28.26
N GLU A 118 2.97 22.85 28.79
CA GLU A 118 2.48 22.61 30.15
C GLU A 118 3.44 23.20 31.19
N ILE A 119 4.76 22.96 31.03
CA ILE A 119 5.78 23.54 31.90
C ILE A 119 5.75 25.08 31.86
N GLU A 120 5.67 25.69 30.67
CA GLU A 120 5.56 27.16 30.54
C GLU A 120 4.30 27.70 31.23
N LYS A 121 3.20 26.95 31.19
CA LYS A 121 1.94 27.33 31.84
C LYS A 121 2.06 27.26 33.37
N GLU A 122 2.68 26.21 33.90
CA GLU A 122 2.93 26.07 35.33
C GLU A 122 3.87 27.16 35.86
N ILE A 123 4.97 27.47 35.15
CA ILE A 123 5.89 28.55 35.53
C ILE A 123 5.15 29.88 35.61
N LYS A 124 4.32 30.21 34.62
CA LYS A 124 3.51 31.44 34.66
C LYS A 124 2.57 31.50 35.86
N GLN A 125 1.93 30.38 36.21
CA GLN A 125 1.06 30.32 37.38
C GLN A 125 1.84 30.54 38.68
N LEU A 126 3.06 29.99 38.79
CA LEU A 126 3.92 30.20 39.94
C LEU A 126 4.41 31.66 40.04
N ASP A 127 4.78 32.26 38.92
CA ASP A 127 5.16 33.68 38.85
C ASP A 127 4.00 34.58 39.28
N ASP A 128 2.77 34.32 38.81
CA ASP A 128 1.58 35.08 39.20
C ASP A 128 1.33 34.98 40.72
N ILE A 129 1.49 33.79 41.31
CA ILE A 129 1.37 33.58 42.77
C ILE A 129 2.46 34.34 43.53
N LEU A 130 3.71 34.31 43.05
CA LEU A 130 4.83 35.03 43.68
C LEU A 130 4.63 36.54 43.65
N ILE A 131 4.11 37.09 42.54
CA ILE A 131 3.79 38.51 42.42
C ILE A 131 2.68 38.87 43.40
N GLN A 132 1.61 38.06 43.52
CA GLN A 132 0.52 38.30 44.47
C GLN A 132 0.95 38.26 45.93
N ARG A 133 1.99 37.49 46.29
CA ARG A 133 2.53 37.41 47.66
C ARG A 133 3.56 38.49 48.01
N LYS A 134 4.10 39.19 47.01
CA LYS A 134 5.07 40.30 47.21
C LYS A 134 4.40 41.66 47.38
N VAL A 135 3.10 41.77 47.08
CA VAL A 135 2.23 42.92 47.34
C VAL A 135 1.61 42.75 48.72
#